data_AF-A0A3C1VP75-F1
#
_entry.id   AF-A0A3C1VP75-F1
#
_cell.length_a   1.000
_cell.length_b   1.000
_cell.length_c   1.000
_cell.angle_alpha   90.00
_cell.angle_beta   90.00
_cell.angle_gamma   90.00
#
_symmetry.space_group_name_H-M   'P 1'
#
loop_
_entity.id
_entity.type
_entity.pdbx_description
1 polymer ?
#
loop_
_entity_poly.entity_id
_entity_poly.type
_entity_poly.pdbx_seq_one_letter_code
_entity_poly.pdbx_strand_id
1 'polypeptide(L)'
;KDGYEISLQVPVYMDVMTYAKNQTLREEVYKAYISRASEVGITSTEFDNKAIMDEILSLRQEMATILGFGNYADLSIEGKMVESTGQVIDFLNDLVDRSKTQAQQELDELQ
;
A
#
# COMPACT_ATOMS: atom_id res chain seq x y z
N LYS A 1 -34.61 10.22 4.29
CA LYS A 1 -33.45 10.65 3.48
C LYS A 1 -33.44 9.72 2.29
N ASP A 2 -33.65 10.26 1.10
CA ASP A 2 -33.64 9.45 -0.12
C ASP A 2 -32.23 9.48 -0.69
N GLY A 3 -31.57 8.31 -0.71
CA GLY A 3 -30.19 8.18 -1.16
C GLY A 3 -29.52 6.91 -0.64
N TYR A 4 -28.37 6.58 -1.22
CA TYR A 4 -27.49 5.50 -0.76
C TYR A 4 -26.24 6.09 -0.12
N GLU A 5 -25.74 5.44 0.92
CA GLU A 5 -24.45 5.75 1.53
C GLU A 5 -23.44 4.68 1.11
N ILE A 6 -22.30 5.12 0.58
CA ILE A 6 -21.20 4.23 0.18
C ILE A 6 -20.10 4.36 1.23
N SER A 7 -19.80 3.26 1.91
CA SER A 7 -18.68 3.21 2.84
C SER A 7 -17.39 2.78 2.13
N LEU A 8 -16.25 3.10 2.73
CA LEU A 8 -14.92 2.68 2.25
C LEU A 8 -14.48 1.32 2.82
N GLN A 9 -15.41 0.54 3.38
CA GLN A 9 -15.11 -0.83 3.81
C GLN A 9 -14.83 -1.69 2.59
N VAL A 10 -13.87 -2.62 2.71
CA VAL A 10 -13.34 -3.39 1.57
C VAL A 10 -14.43 -4.04 0.72
N PRO A 11 -15.46 -4.72 1.27
CA PRO A 11 -16.49 -5.34 0.43
C PRO A 11 -17.24 -4.30 -0.44
N VAL A 12 -17.62 -3.17 0.14
CA VAL A 12 -18.35 -2.10 -0.58
C VAL A 12 -17.45 -1.42 -1.63
N TYR A 13 -16.22 -1.10 -1.25
CA TYR A 13 -15.24 -0.52 -2.17
C TYR A 13 -15.01 -1.42 -3.40
N MET A 14 -14.77 -2.72 -3.16
CA MET A 14 -14.54 -3.70 -4.22
C MET A 14 -15.75 -3.85 -5.15
N ASP A 15 -16.96 -3.88 -4.61
CA ASP A 15 -18.19 -3.97 -5.42
C ASP A 15 -18.37 -2.73 -6.31
N VAL A 16 -18.08 -1.52 -5.80
CA VAL A 16 -18.13 -0.30 -6.60
C VAL A 16 -17.06 -0.34 -7.70
N MET A 17 -15.83 -0.73 -7.40
CA MET A 17 -14.75 -0.79 -8.40
C MET A 17 -15.04 -1.83 -9.49
N THR A 18 -15.66 -2.96 -9.13
CA THR A 18 -15.88 -4.09 -10.04
C THR A 18 -17.13 -3.90 -10.90
N TYR A 19 -18.24 -3.43 -10.31
CA TYR A 19 -19.56 -3.50 -10.96
C TYR A 19 -20.17 -2.14 -11.30
N ALA A 20 -19.72 -1.04 -10.70
CA ALA A 20 -20.31 0.26 -10.99
C ALA A 20 -19.95 0.71 -12.41
N LYS A 21 -20.97 0.92 -13.25
CA LYS A 21 -20.78 1.38 -14.64
C LYS A 21 -20.32 2.83 -14.75
N ASN A 22 -20.63 3.66 -13.75
CA ASN A 22 -20.30 5.08 -13.76
C ASN A 22 -18.81 5.30 -13.40
N GLN A 23 -18.02 5.75 -14.37
CA GLN A 23 -16.59 6.00 -14.20
C GLN A 23 -16.30 7.09 -13.16
N THR A 24 -17.09 8.17 -13.15
CA THR A 24 -16.92 9.28 -12.19
C THR A 24 -17.12 8.80 -10.76
N LEU A 25 -18.11 7.93 -10.54
CA LEU A 25 -18.34 7.30 -9.24
C LEU A 25 -17.14 6.41 -8.83
N ARG A 26 -16.61 5.60 -9.76
CA ARG A 26 -15.43 4.79 -9.49
C ARG A 26 -14.22 5.67 -9.15
N GLU A 27 -14.01 6.77 -9.87
CA GLU A 27 -12.92 7.71 -9.61
C GLU A 27 -13.03 8.36 -8.23
N GLU A 28 -14.22 8.85 -7.86
CA GLU A 28 -14.48 9.47 -6.56
C GLU A 28 -14.20 8.48 -5.41
N VAL A 29 -14.76 7.28 -5.50
CA VAL A 29 -14.59 6.24 -4.48
C VAL A 29 -13.15 5.72 -4.43
N TYR A 30 -12.49 5.57 -5.58
CA TYR A 30 -11.06 5.24 -5.66
C TYR A 30 -10.21 6.25 -4.91
N LYS A 31 -10.36 7.54 -5.25
CA LYS A 31 -9.61 8.62 -4.63
C LYS A 31 -9.84 8.67 -3.13
N ALA A 32 -11.08 8.58 -2.69
CA ALA A 32 -11.43 8.55 -1.26
C ALA A 32 -10.79 7.35 -0.54
N TYR A 33 -10.73 6.17 -1.17
CA TYR A 33 -10.14 4.96 -0.59
C TYR A 33 -8.61 5.04 -0.46
N ILE A 34 -7.91 5.52 -1.49
CA ILE A 34 -6.45 5.61 -1.49
C ILE A 34 -5.90 6.76 -0.64
N SER A 35 -6.71 7.79 -0.36
CA SER A 35 -6.32 8.96 0.44
C SER A 35 -6.69 8.85 1.92
N ARG A 36 -7.17 7.70 2.38
CA ARG A 36 -7.57 7.55 3.79
C ARG A 36 -6.38 7.81 4.71
N ALA A 37 -6.64 8.53 5.79
CA ALA A 37 -5.62 8.86 6.79
C ALA A 37 -4.40 9.57 6.18
N SER A 38 -4.63 10.45 5.19
CA SER A 38 -3.59 11.26 4.57
C SER A 38 -3.93 12.74 4.54
N GLU A 39 -2.88 13.53 4.35
CA GLU A 39 -2.88 14.98 4.22
C GLU A 39 -3.50 15.51 2.91
N VAL A 40 -3.82 14.62 1.94
CA VAL A 40 -4.24 14.98 0.57
C VAL A 40 -5.64 15.64 0.52
N GLY A 41 -6.42 15.58 1.62
CA GLY A 41 -7.63 16.38 1.80
C GLY A 41 -8.88 15.90 1.06
N ILE A 42 -8.87 14.69 0.51
CA ILE A 42 -10.06 14.04 -0.09
C ILE A 42 -10.93 13.41 1.00
N THR A 43 -10.30 12.90 2.07
CA THR A 43 -10.95 12.54 3.33
C THR A 43 -10.51 13.50 4.43
N SER A 44 -11.09 13.40 5.64
CA SER A 44 -10.66 14.21 6.79
C SER A 44 -9.15 14.08 7.02
N THR A 45 -8.47 15.22 7.15
CA THR A 45 -7.04 15.30 7.50
C THR A 45 -6.78 15.13 8.99
N GLU A 46 -7.83 15.09 9.82
CA GLU A 46 -7.72 14.83 11.27
C GLU A 46 -7.00 13.51 11.57
N PHE A 47 -7.14 12.53 10.66
CA PHE A 47 -6.56 11.20 10.79
C PHE A 47 -5.29 11.02 9.95
N ASP A 48 -4.66 12.10 9.48
CA ASP A 48 -3.38 12.03 8.77
C ASP A 48 -2.34 11.24 9.60
N ASN A 49 -1.80 10.17 9.01
CA ASN A 49 -0.83 9.29 9.65
C ASN A 49 0.61 9.52 9.19
N LYS A 50 0.88 10.52 8.33
CA LYS A 50 2.22 10.79 7.80
C LYS A 50 3.26 10.99 8.90
N ALA A 51 2.98 11.89 9.86
CA ALA A 51 3.91 12.19 10.95
C ALA A 51 4.17 10.96 11.84
N ILE A 52 3.16 10.11 12.04
CA ILE A 52 3.29 8.86 12.78
C ILE A 52 4.19 7.88 12.03
N MET A 53 4.04 7.76 10.70
CA MET A 53 4.93 6.92 9.89
C MET A 53 6.38 7.41 9.93
N ASP A 54 6.60 8.72 9.84
CA ASP A 54 7.94 9.33 9.93
C ASP A 54 8.60 9.01 11.30
N GLU A 55 7.85 9.13 12.40
CA GLU A 55 8.33 8.78 13.74
C GLU A 55 8.63 7.28 13.86
N ILE A 56 7.75 6.41 13.37
CA ILE A 56 7.96 4.94 13.36
C ILE A 56 9.25 4.58 12.63
N LEU A 57 9.52 5.19 11.47
CA LEU A 57 10.74 4.92 10.69
C LEU A 57 11.99 5.38 11.46
N SER A 58 11.96 6.56 12.08
CA SER A 58 13.08 7.06 12.88
C SER A 58 13.37 6.15 14.08
N LEU A 59 12.34 5.79 14.85
CA LEU A 59 12.48 4.92 16.02
C LEU A 59 12.96 3.52 15.63
N ARG A 60 12.50 3.00 14.48
CA ARG A 60 12.98 1.71 13.94
C ARG A 60 14.46 1.75 13.57
N GLN A 61 14.93 2.85 12.99
CA GLN A 61 16.33 3.03 12.66
C GLN A 61 17.20 3.15 13.93
N GLU A 62 16.75 3.92 14.92
CA GLU A 62 17.43 4.06 16.21
C GLU A 62 17.55 2.71 16.93
N MET A 63 16.45 1.96 17.02
CA MET A 63 16.42 0.63 17.60
C MET A 63 17.41 -0.33 16.92
N ALA A 64 17.46 -0.35 15.59
CA ALA A 64 18.41 -1.19 14.84
C ALA A 64 19.86 -0.81 15.17
N THR A 65 20.15 0.49 15.23
CA THR A 65 21.49 1.02 15.52
C THR A 65 21.94 0.63 16.93
N ILE A 66 21.06 0.76 17.94
CA ILE A 66 21.35 0.37 19.33
C ILE A 66 21.68 -1.13 19.43
N LEU A 67 21.01 -1.96 18.65
CA LEU A 67 21.21 -3.40 18.62
C LEU A 67 22.37 -3.85 17.71
N GLY A 68 23.09 -2.91 17.10
CA GLY A 68 24.27 -3.19 16.27
C GLY A 68 23.97 -3.58 14.82
N PHE A 69 22.75 -3.34 14.33
CA PHE A 69 22.34 -3.56 12.94
C PHE A 69 22.43 -2.27 12.11
N GLY A 70 22.62 -2.39 10.79
CA GLY A 70 22.70 -1.24 9.88
C GLY A 70 21.36 -0.53 9.66
N ASN A 71 20.26 -1.29 9.67
CA ASN A 71 18.90 -0.78 9.51
C ASN A 71 17.88 -1.76 10.13
N TYR A 72 16.62 -1.33 10.19
CA TYR A 72 15.55 -2.16 10.78
C TYR A 72 15.20 -3.41 9.97
N ALA A 73 15.42 -3.41 8.65
CA ALA A 73 15.16 -4.59 7.83
C ALA A 73 16.13 -5.72 8.21
N ASP A 74 17.42 -5.41 8.39
CA ASP A 74 18.43 -6.38 8.85
C ASP A 74 18.10 -6.93 10.24
N LEU A 75 17.70 -6.06 11.18
CA LEU A 75 17.22 -6.49 12.50
C LEU A 75 15.99 -7.41 12.39
N SER A 76 15.05 -7.08 11.51
CA SER A 76 13.77 -7.78 11.37
C SER A 76 13.94 -9.21 10.85
N ILE A 77 14.89 -9.43 9.93
CA ILE A 77 15.06 -10.74 9.29
C ILE A 77 15.81 -11.76 10.14
N GLU A 78 16.56 -11.34 11.17
CA GLU A 78 17.34 -12.27 12.00
C GLU A 78 16.48 -13.33 12.71
N GLY A 79 15.19 -13.04 12.95
CA GLY A 79 14.23 -14.02 13.48
C GLY A 79 13.53 -14.88 12.41
N LYS A 80 13.90 -14.78 11.13
CA LYS A 80 13.17 -15.36 9.99
C LYS A 80 14.03 -16.37 9.23
N MET A 81 13.40 -17.16 8.35
CA MET A 81 14.07 -18.16 7.51
C MET A 81 14.91 -17.56 6.36
N VAL A 82 15.04 -16.24 6.27
CA VAL A 82 15.69 -15.55 5.14
C VAL A 82 17.09 -15.12 5.55
N GLU A 83 18.08 -15.39 4.70
CA GLU A 83 19.50 -15.24 5.06
C GLU A 83 19.98 -13.78 5.01
N SER A 84 19.37 -12.94 4.18
CA SER A 84 19.73 -11.51 4.08
C SER A 84 18.62 -10.67 3.46
N THR A 85 18.68 -9.36 3.70
CA THR A 85 17.81 -8.37 3.04
C THR A 85 18.05 -8.31 1.54
N GLY A 86 19.30 -8.55 1.09
CA GLY A 86 19.66 -8.70 -0.32
C GLY A 86 18.89 -9.83 -1.00
N GLN A 87 18.84 -11.02 -0.37
CA GLN A 87 18.08 -12.16 -0.88
C GLN A 87 16.57 -11.86 -1.05
N VAL A 88 15.99 -11.06 -0.14
CA VAL A 88 14.59 -10.60 -0.27
C VAL A 88 14.42 -9.74 -1.52
N ILE A 89 15.31 -8.77 -1.71
CA ILE A 89 15.26 -7.85 -2.86
C ILE A 89 15.47 -8.60 -4.18
N ASP A 90 16.44 -9.52 -4.22
CA ASP A 90 16.71 -10.34 -5.40
C ASP A 90 15.50 -11.21 -5.76
N PHE A 91 14.86 -11.84 -4.76
CA PHE A 91 13.63 -12.61 -4.97
C PHE A 91 12.49 -11.75 -5.53
N LEU A 92 12.27 -10.56 -4.99
CA LEU A 92 11.23 -9.65 -5.47
C LEU A 92 11.52 -9.15 -6.90
N ASN A 93 12.78 -8.87 -7.23
CA ASN A 93 13.18 -8.46 -8.57
C ASN A 93 13.00 -9.59 -9.59
N ASP A 94 13.40 -10.82 -9.27
CA ASP A 94 13.13 -11.99 -10.13
C ASP A 94 11.63 -12.17 -10.38
N LEU A 95 10.81 -12.00 -9.33
CA LEU A 95 9.36 -12.07 -9.47
C LEU A 95 8.82 -10.99 -10.42
N VAL A 96 9.32 -9.75 -10.32
CA VAL A 96 8.95 -8.66 -11.23
C VAL A 96 9.35 -9.01 -12.67
N ASP A 97 10.59 -9.44 -12.90
CA ASP A 97 11.09 -9.76 -14.24
C ASP A 97 10.28 -10.88 -14.91
N ARG A 98 9.82 -11.86 -14.13
CA ARG A 98 9.02 -12.98 -14.62
C ARG A 98 7.54 -12.66 -14.81
N SER A 99 6.99 -11.72 -14.04
CA SER A 99 5.56 -11.37 -14.08
C SER A 99 5.23 -10.17 -14.97
N LYS A 100 6.18 -9.29 -15.23
CA LYS A 100 5.95 -8.02 -15.93
C LYS A 100 5.37 -8.18 -17.34
N THR A 101 5.84 -9.17 -18.10
CA THR A 101 5.32 -9.42 -19.45
C THR A 101 3.83 -9.78 -19.43
N GLN A 102 3.43 -10.66 -18.50
CA GLN A 102 2.02 -11.04 -18.32
C GLN A 102 1.18 -9.83 -17.88
N ALA A 103 1.68 -9.04 -16.92
CA ALA A 103 0.97 -7.84 -16.46
C ALA A 103 0.76 -6.81 -17.58
N GLN A 104 1.72 -6.67 -18.51
CA GLN A 104 1.56 -5.80 -19.67
C GLN A 104 0.51 -6.33 -20.65
N GLN A 105 0.49 -7.64 -20.91
CA GLN A 105 -0.52 -8.26 -21.77
C GLN A 105 -1.93 -8.08 -21.21
N GLU A 106 -2.12 -8.31 -19.90
CA GLU A 106 -3.39 -8.09 -19.22
C GLU A 106 -3.83 -6.63 -19.26
N LEU A 107 -2.88 -5.68 -19.16
CA LEU A 107 -3.19 -4.25 -19.31
C LEU A 107 -3.64 -3.91 -20.74
N ASP A 108 -2.98 -4.49 -21.74
CA ASP A 108 -3.31 -4.26 -23.15
C ASP A 108 -4.69 -4.86 -23.51
N GLU A 109 -5.10 -5.96 -22.87
CA GLU A 109 -6.45 -6.55 -23.02
C GLU A 109 -7.58 -5.68 -22.45
N LEU A 110 -7.25 -4.73 -21.56
CA LEU A 110 -8.22 -3.81 -20.94
C LEU A 110 -8.41 -2.50 -21.73
N GLN A 111 -7.57 -2.24 -22.75
CA GLN A 111 -7.65 -1.04 -23.61
C GLN A 111 -8.64 -1.21 -24.77
#